data_AF-A0A930XAZ0-F1
#
_entry.id   AF-A0A930XAZ0-F1
#
_cell.length_a   1.000
_cell.length_b   1.000
_cell.length_c   1.000
_cell.angle_alpha   90.00
_cell.angle_beta   90.00
_cell.angle_gamma   90.00
#
_symmetry.space_group_name_H-M   'P 1'
#
loop_
_entity.id
_entity.type
_entity.pdbx_description
1 polymer ?
#
loop_
_entity_poly.entity_id
_entity_poly.type
_entity_poly.pdbx_seq_one_letter_code
_entity_poly.pdbx_strand_id
1 'polypeptide(L)' 'MSLLIKILTKASQDLEDLFNYLIRENENIALKFFDSSRETIALLAKMPNLGKSCQINNPK' A
#
# COMPACT_ATOMS: atom_id res chain seq x y z
N MET A 1 -14.09 -13.74 8.45
CA MET A 1 -12.99 -14.33 7.65
C MET A 1 -12.10 -13.21 7.14
N SER A 2 -10.78 -13.42 7.09
CA SER A 2 -9.83 -12.50 6.44
C SER A 2 -9.20 -13.24 5.26
N LEU A 3 -9.05 -12.58 4.13
CA LEU A 3 -8.36 -13.11 2.95
C LEU A 3 -6.84 -12.99 3.11
N LEU A 4 -6.12 -13.88 2.43
CA LEU A 4 -4.67 -13.77 2.30
C LEU A 4 -4.35 -12.76 1.19
N ILE A 5 -3.62 -11.69 1.52
CA ILE A 5 -3.08 -10.75 0.53
C ILE A 5 -1.69 -11.22 0.10
N LYS A 6 -1.48 -11.34 -1.21
CA LYS A 6 -0.17 -11.51 -1.80
C LYS A 6 0.34 -10.16 -2.26
N ILE A 7 1.45 -9.71 -1.68
CA ILE A 7 2.15 -8.50 -2.10
C ILE A 7 3.19 -8.89 -3.15
N LEU A 8 3.13 -8.27 -4.33
CA LEU A 8 4.13 -8.47 -5.38
C LEU A 8 5.44 -7.78 -5.00
N THR A 9 6.59 -8.35 -5.41
CA THR A 9 7.92 -7.76 -5.16
C THR A 9 7.99 -6.29 -5.60
N LYS A 10 7.39 -5.95 -6.74
CA LYS A 10 7.34 -4.56 -7.23
C LYS A 10 6.59 -3.64 -6.27
N ALA A 11 5.46 -4.09 -5.73
CA ALA A 11 4.68 -3.31 -4.76
C ALA A 11 5.43 -3.14 -3.42
N SER A 12 6.21 -4.14 -2.99
CA SER A 12 7.10 -4.00 -1.84
C SER A 12 8.18 -2.94 -2.08
N GLN A 13 8.81 -2.93 -3.26
CA GLN A 13 9.79 -1.91 -3.63
C GLN A 13 9.15 -0.52 -3.67
N ASP A 14 7.94 -0.39 -4.24
CA ASP A 14 7.25 0.89 -4.32
C ASP A 14 6.96 1.49 -2.92
N LEU A 15 6.63 0.64 -1.93
CA LEU A 15 6.46 1.07 -0.54
C LEU A 15 7.79 1.51 0.10
N GLU A 16 8.88 0.81 -0.19
CA GLU A 16 10.21 1.14 0.31
C GLU A 16 10.73 2.45 -0.30
N ASP A 17 10.54 2.65 -1.60
CA ASP A 17 10.92 3.87 -2.32
C ASP A 17 10.17 5.09 -1.75
N LEU A 18 8.86 4.95 -1.48
CA LEU A 18 8.04 5.99 -0.85
C LEU A 18 8.50 6.29 0.58
N PHE A 19 8.82 5.26 1.37
CA PHE A 19 9.34 5.44 2.72
C PHE A 19 10.68 6.20 2.70
N ASN A 20 11.61 5.78 1.84
CA ASN A 20 12.91 6.41 1.65
C ASN A 20 12.83 7.85 1.10
N TYR A 21 11.74 8.19 0.40
CA TYR A 21 11.45 9.55 0.00
C TYR A 21 10.99 10.39 1.22
N LEU A 22 9.99 9.90 1.96
CA LEU A 22 9.39 10.63 3.08
C LEU A 22 10.36 10.85 4.25
N ILE A 23 11.22 9.86 4.54
CA ILE A 23 12.15 9.94 5.68
C ILE A 23 13.19 11.06 5.53
N ARG A 24 13.47 11.50 4.29
CA ARG A 24 14.40 12.62 4.03
C ARG A 24 13.86 13.95 4.56
N GLU A 25 12.55 14.11 4.57
CA GLU A 25 11.90 15.32 5.07
C GLU A 25 11.48 15.17 6.53
N ASN A 26 10.82 14.06 6.86
CA ASN A 26 10.25 13.86 8.19
C ASN A 26 10.00 12.37 8.49
N GLU A 27 10.81 11.82 9.38
CA GLU A 27 10.69 10.43 9.85
C GLU A 27 9.29 10.11 10.40
N ASN A 28 8.68 11.03 11.15
CA ASN A 28 7.35 10.83 11.71
C ASN A 28 6.27 10.70 10.63
N ILE A 29 6.42 11.37 9.49
CA ILE A 29 5.50 11.22 8.35
C ILE A 29 5.71 9.86 7.68
N ALA A 30 6.96 9.43 7.51
CA ALA A 30 7.28 8.13 6.92
C ALA A 30 6.70 6.97 7.75
N LEU A 31 6.84 7.02 9.07
CA LEU A 31 6.26 6.02 9.98
C LEU A 31 4.73 6.01 9.92
N LYS A 32 4.08 7.18 10.01
CA LYS A 32 2.62 7.30 9.89
C LYS A 32 2.09 6.77 8.57
N PHE A 33 2.79 7.04 7.47
CA PHE A 33 2.45 6.53 6.15
C PHE A 33 2.49 5.00 6.12
N PHE A 34 3.54 4.40 6.67
CA PHE A 34 3.71 2.95 6.68
C PHE A 34 2.64 2.26 7.54
N ASP A 35 2.37 2.79 8.73
CA ASP A 35 1.31 2.29 9.62
C ASP A 35 -0.07 2.36 8.95
N SER A 36 -0.39 3.51 8.36
CA SER A 36 -1.67 3.72 7.65
C SER A 36 -1.81 2.79 6.43
N SER A 37 -0.72 2.55 5.72
CA SER A 37 -0.69 1.62 4.58
C SER A 37 -0.95 0.19 5.03
N ARG A 38 -0.30 -0.23 6.13
CA ARG A 38 -0.50 -1.56 6.73
C ARG A 38 -1.94 -1.76 7.22
N GLU A 39 -2.54 -0.77 7.88
CA GLU A 39 -3.94 -0.82 8.29
C GLU A 39 -4.87 -0.94 7.08
N THR A 40 -4.62 -0.16 6.03
CA THR A 40 -5.42 -0.20 4.80
C THR A 40 -5.34 -1.58 4.15
N ILE A 41 -4.16 -2.17 4.03
CA ILE A 41 -3.97 -3.54 3.49
C ILE A 41 -4.72 -4.55 4.37
N ALA A 42 -4.61 -4.46 5.69
CA ALA A 42 -5.34 -5.34 6.61
C ALA A 42 -6.86 -5.19 6.48
N LEU A 43 -7.35 -3.99 6.21
CA LEU A 43 -8.76 -3.73 5.99
C LEU A 43 -9.23 -4.33 4.65
N LEU A 44 -8.44 -4.21 3.58
CA LEU A 44 -8.71 -4.85 2.29
C LEU A 44 -8.77 -6.39 2.40
N ALA A 45 -7.95 -6.98 3.28
CA ALA A 45 -8.00 -8.42 3.55
C ALA A 45 -9.36 -8.83 4.15
N LYS A 46 -9.96 -7.97 4.97
CA LYS A 46 -11.29 -8.20 5.57
C LYS A 46 -12.44 -7.80 4.63
N MET A 47 -12.22 -6.78 3.80
CA MET A 47 -13.23 -6.12 2.96
C MET A 47 -12.66 -5.89 1.54
N PRO A 48 -12.57 -6.92 0.69
CA PRO A 48 -11.91 -6.84 -0.62
C PRO A 48 -12.57 -5.85 -1.59
N ASN A 49 -13.86 -5.55 -1.40
CA ASN A 49 -14.64 -4.64 -2.24
C ASN A 49 -14.65 -3.18 -1.70
N LEU A 50 -13.78 -2.85 -0.74
CA LEU A 50 -13.68 -1.50 -0.20
C LEU A 50 -13.11 -0.50 -1.23
N GLY A 51 -12.22 -0.98 -2.10
CA GLY A 51 -11.62 -0.17 -3.15
C GLY A 51 -12.59 0.15 -4.29
N LYS A 52 -12.34 1.26 -4.99
CA LYS A 52 -13.02 1.54 -6.26
C LYS A 52 -12.39 0.71 -7.37
N SER A 53 -13.21 0.24 -8.31
CA SER A 53 -12.70 -0.38 -9.52
C SER A 53 -11.92 0.67 -10.33
N CYS A 54 -10.62 0.45 -10.48
CA CYS A 54 -9.80 1.21 -11.41
C CYS A 54 -9.69 0.43 -12.72
N GLN A 55 -10.31 0.93 -13.79
CA GLN A 55 -10.03 0.45 -15.13
C GLN A 55 -8.63 0.94 -15.53
N ILE A 56 -7.64 0.06 -15.41
CA ILE A 56 -6.30 0.34 -15.92
C ILE A 56 -6.35 0.13 -17.43
N ASN A 57 -6.63 1.21 -18.17
CA ASN A 57 -6.39 1.24 -19.61
C ASN A 57 -4.87 1.30 -19.82
N ASN A 58 -4.20 0.15 -19.74
CA ASN A 58 -2.79 0.05 -20.09
C ASN A 58 -2.71 -0.15 -21.62
N PRO A 59 -2.34 0.87 -22.43
CA PRO A 59 -1.89 0.58 -23.77
C PRO A 59 -0.65 -0.31 -23.64
N LYS A 60 -0.70 -1.47 -24.31
CA LYS A 60 0.42 -2.41 -24.41
C LYS A 60 1.60 -1.78 -25.14
#